data_AF-A0A1I2S5K2-F1
#
_entry.id   AF-A0A1I2S5K2-F1
#
_cell.length_a   1.000
_cell.length_b   1.000
_cell.length_c   1.000
_cell.angle_alpha   90.00
_cell.angle_beta   90.00
_cell.angle_gamma   90.00
#
_symmetry.space_group_name_H-M   'P 1'
#
loop_
_entity.id
_entity.type
_entity.pdbx_description
1 polymer ?
#
loop_
_entity_poly.entity_id
_entity_poly.type
_entity_poly.pdbx_seq_one_letter_code
_entity_poly.pdbx_strand_id
1 'polypeptide(L)'
;MKPQDREILGKRIKEIRLKLGLTQDGLGKRANLHYSYIGQVERGNKVPSVKTLKRIAVALNISLESLLYEESGFEINDEDILVRELINAVKGCSPQELKLYINIIDQVKQYLKDKDSLD
;
A
#
# COMPACT_ATOMS: atom_id res chain seq x y z
N MET A 1 4.37 11.58 -6.83
CA MET A 1 3.58 10.43 -7.30
C MET A 1 3.97 10.12 -8.74
N LYS A 2 4.59 8.96 -8.99
CA LYS A 2 5.03 8.51 -10.32
C LYS A 2 3.79 8.28 -11.21
N PRO A 3 3.94 8.24 -12.55
CA PRO A 3 2.80 8.01 -13.45
C PRO A 3 2.01 6.73 -13.12
N GLN A 4 2.73 5.65 -12.82
CA GLN A 4 2.15 4.35 -12.43
C GLN A 4 1.27 4.45 -11.17
N ASP A 5 1.76 5.09 -10.11
CA ASP A 5 0.99 5.28 -8.86
C ASP A 5 -0.36 6.01 -9.08
N ARG A 6 -0.42 6.96 -10.02
CA ARG A 6 -1.64 7.73 -10.33
C ARG A 6 -2.68 6.85 -11.03
N GLU A 7 -2.22 5.97 -11.91
CA GLU A 7 -3.08 5.05 -12.64
C GLU A 7 -3.69 4.00 -11.71
N ILE A 8 -2.88 3.45 -10.80
CA ILE A 8 -3.33 2.51 -9.75
C ILE A 8 -4.40 3.17 -8.87
N LEU A 9 -4.11 4.36 -8.34
CA LEU A 9 -5.06 5.13 -7.55
C LEU A 9 -6.35 5.43 -8.32
N GLY A 10 -6.23 5.84 -9.59
CA GLY A 10 -7.37 6.13 -10.45
C GLY A 10 -8.26 4.89 -10.69
N LYS A 11 -7.64 3.74 -10.96
CA LYS A 11 -8.32 2.44 -11.10
C LYS A 11 -9.05 2.05 -9.82
N ARG A 12 -8.40 2.16 -8.67
CA ARG A 12 -9.03 1.87 -7.36
C ARG A 12 -10.23 2.75 -7.06
N ILE A 13 -10.13 4.07 -7.31
CA ILE A 13 -11.27 4.99 -7.18
C ILE A 13 -12.43 4.53 -8.07
N LYS A 14 -12.15 4.18 -9.33
CA LYS A 14 -13.15 3.70 -10.29
C LYS A 14 -13.80 2.39 -9.83
N GLU A 15 -13.02 1.42 -9.37
CA GLU A 15 -13.53 0.12 -8.91
C GLU A 15 -14.47 0.26 -7.73
N ILE A 16 -14.08 1.02 -6.70
CA ILE A 16 -14.91 1.24 -5.52
C ILE A 16 -16.17 2.02 -5.91
N ARG A 17 -16.04 3.03 -6.78
CA ARG A 17 -17.19 3.77 -7.32
C ARG A 17 -18.19 2.83 -8.00
N LEU A 18 -17.71 1.91 -8.84
CA LEU A 18 -18.55 0.96 -9.55
C LEU A 18 -19.20 -0.06 -8.60
N LYS A 19 -18.48 -0.55 -7.58
CA LYS A 19 -19.03 -1.42 -6.52
C LYS A 19 -20.19 -0.75 -5.76
N LEU A 20 -20.17 0.57 -5.64
CA LEU A 20 -21.24 1.37 -5.03
C LEU A 20 -22.36 1.77 -6.01
N GLY A 21 -22.31 1.32 -7.27
CA GLY A 21 -23.30 1.66 -8.30
C GLY A 21 -23.30 3.14 -8.70
N LEU A 22 -22.20 3.87 -8.47
CA LEU A 22 -22.14 5.30 -8.72
C LEU A 22 -21.63 5.62 -10.13
N THR A 23 -22.24 6.63 -10.77
CA THR A 23 -21.67 7.28 -11.97
C THR A 23 -20.55 8.25 -11.56
N GLN A 24 -19.71 8.69 -12.51
CA GLN A 24 -18.71 9.74 -12.24
C GLN A 24 -19.36 11.05 -11.76
N ASP A 25 -20.54 11.39 -12.29
CA ASP A 25 -21.35 12.50 -11.81
C ASP A 25 -21.87 12.26 -10.38
N GLY A 26 -22.32 11.04 -10.08
CA GLY A 26 -22.75 10.65 -8.74
C GLY A 26 -21.63 10.78 -7.70
N LEU A 27 -20.43 10.29 -8.01
CA LEU A 27 -19.25 10.47 -7.15
C LEU A 27 -18.86 11.95 -7.07
N GLY A 28 -18.88 12.66 -8.19
CA GLY A 28 -18.61 14.10 -8.25
C GLY A 28 -19.51 14.88 -7.29
N LYS A 29 -20.83 14.70 -7.37
CA LYS A 29 -21.79 15.33 -6.46
C LYS A 29 -21.51 15.03 -5.00
N ARG A 30 -21.29 13.75 -4.64
CA ARG A 30 -20.97 13.35 -3.26
C ARG A 30 -19.66 13.95 -2.74
N ALA A 31 -18.65 14.04 -3.61
CA ALA A 31 -17.36 14.61 -3.26
C ALA A 31 -17.33 16.14 -3.39
N ASN A 32 -18.39 16.80 -3.89
CA ASN A 32 -18.45 18.21 -4.31
C ASN A 32 -17.39 18.58 -5.39
N LEU A 33 -17.22 17.70 -6.37
CA LEU A 33 -16.28 17.80 -7.48
C LEU A 33 -17.03 17.69 -8.81
N HIS A 34 -16.51 18.34 -9.85
CA HIS A 34 -17.08 18.20 -11.19
C HIS A 34 -16.84 16.79 -11.75
N TYR A 35 -17.81 16.20 -12.43
CA TYR A 35 -17.71 14.83 -12.97
C TYR A 35 -16.48 14.66 -13.89
N SER A 36 -16.15 15.68 -14.68
CA SER A 36 -14.99 15.64 -15.60
C SER A 36 -13.67 15.57 -14.84
N TYR A 37 -13.60 16.16 -13.64
CA TYR A 37 -12.44 16.06 -12.76
C TYR A 37 -12.30 14.63 -12.21
N ILE A 38 -13.41 14.02 -11.76
CA ILE A 38 -13.41 12.60 -11.35
C ILE A 38 -12.90 11.71 -12.49
N GLY A 39 -13.40 11.92 -13.72
CA GLY A 39 -12.94 11.15 -14.88
C GLY A 39 -11.46 11.35 -15.20
N GLN A 40 -10.92 12.56 -15.03
CA GLN A 40 -9.48 12.81 -15.19
C GLN A 40 -8.64 12.13 -14.09
N VAL A 41 -9.14 12.08 -12.86
CA VAL A 41 -8.47 11.38 -11.74
C VAL A 41 -8.48 9.86 -11.98
N GLU A 42 -9.62 9.29 -12.37
CA GLU A 42 -9.76 7.86 -12.63
C GLU A 42 -8.86 7.34 -13.76
N ARG A 43 -8.54 8.21 -14.74
CA ARG A 43 -7.61 7.91 -15.83
C ARG A 43 -6.15 8.22 -15.50
N GLY A 44 -5.84 8.72 -14.31
CA GLY A 44 -4.49 9.15 -13.93
C GLY A 44 -4.02 10.48 -14.55
N ASN A 45 -4.87 11.17 -15.31
CA ASN A 45 -4.54 12.44 -15.98
C ASN A 45 -4.43 13.63 -15.00
N LYS A 46 -5.07 13.52 -13.83
CA LYS A 46 -4.97 14.53 -12.76
C LYS A 46 -4.58 13.89 -11.44
N VAL A 47 -3.65 14.56 -10.75
CA VAL A 47 -3.25 14.22 -9.39
C VAL A 47 -4.10 15.04 -8.42
N PRO A 48 -5.00 14.41 -7.65
CA PRO A 48 -5.74 15.11 -6.60
C PRO A 48 -4.83 15.49 -5.43
N SER A 49 -5.11 16.62 -4.78
CA SER A 49 -4.48 16.95 -3.50
C SER A 49 -4.95 15.99 -2.41
N VAL A 50 -4.21 15.90 -1.30
CA VAL A 50 -4.62 15.10 -0.13
C VAL A 50 -6.01 15.50 0.39
N LYS A 51 -6.32 16.80 0.40
CA LYS A 51 -7.65 17.32 0.76
C LYS A 51 -8.73 16.78 -0.17
N THR A 52 -8.46 16.74 -1.48
CA THR A 52 -9.39 16.19 -2.48
C THR A 52 -9.52 14.69 -2.34
N LEU A 53 -8.43 13.96 -2.10
CA LEU A 53 -8.45 12.52 -1.84
C LEU A 53 -9.31 12.17 -0.63
N LYS A 54 -9.18 12.93 0.48
CA LYS A 54 -10.02 12.73 1.66
C LYS A 54 -11.52 12.89 1.34
N ARG A 55 -11.88 13.88 0.50
CA ARG A 55 -13.26 14.07 0.06
C ARG A 55 -13.75 12.91 -0.81
N ILE A 56 -12.92 12.41 -1.71
CA ILE A 56 -13.23 11.25 -2.55
C ILE A 56 -13.42 10.00 -1.67
N ALA A 57 -12.53 9.74 -0.71
CA ALA A 57 -12.62 8.62 0.21
C ALA A 57 -13.94 8.66 1.03
N VAL A 58 -14.28 9.82 1.60
CA VAL A 58 -15.55 10.02 2.32
C VAL A 58 -16.75 9.79 1.40
N ALA A 59 -16.72 10.29 0.16
CA ALA A 59 -17.79 10.09 -0.82
C ALA A 59 -17.97 8.62 -1.25
N LEU A 60 -16.89 7.84 -1.17
CA LEU A 60 -16.85 6.39 -1.39
C LEU A 60 -17.10 5.57 -0.11
N ASN A 61 -17.38 6.22 1.02
CA ASN A 61 -17.62 5.57 2.31
C ASN A 61 -16.48 4.66 2.79
N ILE A 62 -15.24 5.11 2.59
CA ILE A 62 -14.02 4.42 3.07
C ILE A 62 -13.06 5.42 3.73
N SER A 63 -12.10 4.92 4.50
CA SER A 63 -11.02 5.76 5.01
C SER A 63 -10.05 6.14 3.89
N LEU A 64 -9.31 7.25 4.07
CA LEU A 64 -8.26 7.63 3.14
C LEU A 64 -7.15 6.57 3.09
N GLU A 65 -6.88 5.93 4.22
CA GLU A 65 -5.94 4.81 4.32
C GLU A 65 -6.40 3.66 3.42
N SER A 66 -7.63 3.18 3.56
CA SER A 66 -8.19 2.13 2.69
C SER A 66 -8.22 2.55 1.22
N LEU A 67 -8.35 3.85 0.91
CA LEU A 67 -8.25 4.31 -0.47
C LEU A 67 -6.81 4.22 -1.02
N LEU A 68 -5.80 4.44 -0.19
CA LEU A 68 -4.39 4.47 -0.61
C LEU A 68 -3.69 3.12 -0.49
N TYR A 69 -4.13 2.26 0.42
CA TYR A 69 -3.58 0.94 0.63
C TYR A 69 -4.33 -0.09 -0.21
N GLU A 70 -3.67 -0.60 -1.23
CA GLU A 70 -4.03 -1.88 -1.83
C GLU A 70 -3.64 -3.02 -0.88
N GLU A 71 -4.57 -3.92 -0.57
CA GLU A 71 -4.22 -5.25 -0.02
C GLU A 71 -3.55 -6.14 -1.09
N SER A 72 -3.47 -5.68 -2.34
CA SER A 72 -3.02 -6.47 -3.48
C SER A 72 -2.30 -5.57 -4.47
N GLY A 73 -0.96 -5.61 -4.48
CA GLY A 73 -0.18 -4.86 -5.47
C GLY A 73 1.32 -4.71 -5.20
N PHE A 74 1.79 -4.94 -3.97
CA PHE A 74 3.13 -5.50 -3.83
C PHE A 74 2.97 -6.98 -4.19
N GLU A 75 3.75 -7.51 -5.14
CA GLU A 75 4.18 -8.89 -4.98
C GLU A 75 4.81 -8.93 -3.60
N ILE A 76 4.04 -9.34 -2.58
CA ILE A 76 4.63 -9.66 -1.30
C ILE A 76 5.40 -10.92 -1.62
N ASN A 77 6.67 -10.75 -1.97
CA ASN A 77 7.54 -11.88 -2.17
C ASN A 77 7.61 -12.64 -0.84
N ASP A 78 7.95 -13.93 -0.90
CA ASP A 78 8.02 -14.76 0.30
C ASP A 78 8.95 -14.14 1.35
N GLU A 79 9.97 -13.38 0.92
CA GLU A 79 10.85 -12.61 1.79
C GLU A 79 10.10 -11.58 2.65
N ASP A 80 9.21 -10.75 2.08
CA ASP A 80 8.44 -9.75 2.81
C ASP A 80 7.49 -10.38 3.84
N ILE A 81 6.94 -11.56 3.55
CA ILE A 81 6.11 -12.33 4.50
C ILE A 81 6.99 -12.79 5.67
N LEU A 82 8.12 -13.43 5.38
CA LEU A 82 9.04 -13.96 6.38
C LEU A 82 9.65 -12.85 7.26
N VAL A 83 9.97 -11.69 6.68
CA VAL A 83 10.47 -10.53 7.44
C VAL A 83 9.40 -10.02 8.42
N ARG A 84 8.13 -9.97 8.01
CA ARG A 84 7.03 -9.59 8.92
C ARG A 84 6.83 -10.61 10.03
N GLU A 85 6.94 -11.90 9.74
CA GLU A 85 6.90 -12.96 10.76
C GLU A 85 8.03 -12.78 11.77
N LEU A 86 9.26 -12.52 11.31
CA LEU A 86 10.41 -12.26 12.18
C LEU A 86 10.18 -11.04 13.07
N ILE A 87 9.70 -9.93 12.50
CA ILE A 87 9.39 -8.71 13.27
C ILE A 87 8.35 -8.99 14.35
N ASN A 88 7.31 -9.77 14.03
CA ASN A 88 6.27 -10.11 15.00
C ASN A 88 6.77 -11.06 16.09
N ALA A 89 7.66 -12.01 15.75
CA ALA A 89 8.25 -12.93 16.73
C ALA A 89 9.10 -12.21 17.79
N VAL A 90 9.76 -11.11 17.42
CA VAL A 90 10.65 -10.36 18.32
C VAL A 90 9.98 -9.15 18.99
N LYS A 91 8.69 -8.90 18.70
CA LYS A 91 7.95 -7.80 19.35
C LYS A 91 7.87 -8.04 20.84
N GLY A 92 8.19 -7.00 21.62
CA GLY A 92 8.14 -7.05 23.08
C GLY A 92 9.41 -7.54 23.76
N CYS A 93 10.42 -7.96 23.00
CA CYS A 93 11.73 -8.31 23.54
C CYS A 93 12.50 -7.08 24.03
N SER A 94 13.34 -7.29 25.04
CA SER A 94 14.27 -6.30 25.57
C SER A 94 15.42 -5.99 24.60
N PRO A 95 16.10 -4.83 24.76
CA PRO A 95 17.27 -4.50 23.94
C PRO A 95 18.39 -5.56 24.00
N GLN A 96 18.55 -6.26 25.12
CA GLN A 96 19.55 -7.31 25.29
C GLN A 96 19.21 -8.56 24.48
N GLU A 97 17.94 -8.98 24.50
CA GLU A 97 17.45 -10.13 23.72
C GLU A 97 17.56 -9.84 22.21
N LEU A 98 17.16 -8.64 21.78
CA LEU A 98 17.27 -8.24 20.36
C LEU A 98 18.72 -8.27 19.88
N LYS A 99 19.68 -7.79 20.70
CA LYS A 99 21.12 -7.86 20.38
C LYS A 99 21.60 -9.30 20.22
N LEU A 100 21.16 -10.21 21.09
CA LEU A 100 21.49 -11.62 20.99
C LEU A 100 20.95 -12.23 19.69
N TYR A 101 19.69 -11.95 19.35
CA TYR A 101 19.06 -12.47 18.13
C TYR A 101 19.76 -11.98 16.86
N ILE A 102 20.10 -10.68 16.80
CA ILE A 102 20.84 -10.12 15.66
C ILE A 102 22.20 -10.81 15.51
N ASN A 103 22.94 -11.00 16.61
CA ASN A 103 24.23 -11.69 16.57
C ASN A 103 24.10 -13.14 16.04
N ILE A 104 23.07 -13.89 16.48
CA ILE A 104 22.83 -15.25 15.98
C ILE A 104 22.49 -15.21 14.48
N ILE A 105 21.64 -14.29 14.03
CA ILE A 105 21.29 -14.12 12.62
C ILE A 105 22.54 -13.84 11.78
N ASP A 106 23.43 -12.97 12.25
CA ASP A 106 24.68 -12.64 11.55
C ASP A 106 25.62 -13.85 11.45
N GLN A 107 25.74 -14.65 12.51
CA GLN A 107 26.52 -15.89 12.49
C GLN A 107 25.95 -16.91 11.49
N VAL A 108 24.63 -17.10 11.46
CA VAL A 108 23.98 -18.00 10.51
C VAL A 108 24.20 -17.52 9.07
N LYS A 109 24.08 -16.20 8.82
CA LYS A 109 24.34 -15.62 7.49
C LYS A 109 25.78 -15.84 7.05
N GLN A 110 26.74 -15.69 7.95
CA GLN A 110 28.15 -15.94 7.64
C GLN A 110 28.38 -17.41 7.29
N TYR A 111 27.85 -18.33 8.10
CA TYR A 111 27.95 -19.77 7.84
C TYR A 111 27.39 -20.18 6.47
N LEU A 112 26.24 -19.62 6.08
CA LEU A 112 25.63 -19.91 4.76
C LEU A 112 26.49 -19.39 3.61
N LYS A 113 27.05 -18.18 3.72
CA LYS A 113 27.97 -17.63 2.69
C LYS A 113 29.23 -18.48 2.53
N ASP A 114 29.81 -18.93 3.65
CA ASP A 114 31.02 -19.73 3.64
C ASP A 114 30.75 -21.10 2.98
N LYS A 115 29.57 -21.69 3.22
CA LYS A 115 29.14 -22.95 2.60
C LYS A 115 28.96 -22.82 1.09
N ASP A 116 28.29 -21.77 0.61
CA ASP A 116 28.05 -21.55 -0.83
C ASP A 116 29.34 -21.24 -1.62
N SER A 117 30.45 -20.92 -0.93
CA SER A 117 31.77 -20.67 -1.55
C SER A 117 32.66 -21.92 -1.67
N LEU A 118 32.20 -23.07 -1.14
CA LEU A 118 32.90 -24.36 -1.19
C LEU A 118 32.31 -25.33 -2.24
N ASP A 119 31.13 -25.01 -2.78
CA ASP A 119 30.45 -25.71 -3.89
C ASP A 119 30.71 -25.00 -5.24
#